data_AF-A0A841SI09-F1
#
_entry.id   AF-A0A841SI09-F1
#
_cell.length_a   1.000
_cell.length_b   1.000
_cell.length_c   1.000
_cell.angle_alpha   90.00
_cell.angle_beta   90.00
_cell.angle_gamma   90.00
#
_symmetry.space_group_name_H-M   'P 1'
#
loop_
_entity.id
_entity.type
_entity.pdbx_description
1 polymer ?
#
loop_
_entity_poly.entity_id
_entity_poly.type
_entity_poly.pdbx_seq_one_letter_code
_entity_poly.pdbx_strand_id
1 'polypeptide(L)' 'MTEWFQLMNDGPSFLRFDDRVRWLSGEYELAHGHATAIVHEYDLVKAHRRMG' A
#
# COMPACT_ATOMS: atom_id res chain seq x y z
N MET A 1 6.34 -0.27 10.38
CA MET A 1 5.34 0.06 9.33
C MET A 1 5.85 1.09 8.32
N THR A 2 6.98 1.77 8.57
CA THR A 2 7.49 2.82 7.69
C THR A 2 8.13 2.28 6.41
N GLU A 3 8.76 1.09 6.45
CA GLU A 3 9.42 0.49 5.28
C GLU A 3 8.42 0.21 4.15
N TRP A 4 7.28 -0.41 4.47
CA TRP A 4 6.23 -0.68 3.49
C TRP A 4 5.64 0.59 2.91
N PHE A 5 5.52 1.66 3.70
CA PHE A 5 5.00 2.94 3.21
C PHE A 5 5.99 3.67 2.31
N GLN A 6 7.30 3.51 2.56
CA GLN A 6 8.35 3.97 1.66
C GLN A 6 8.30 3.20 0.35
N LEU A 7 8.26 1.86 0.40
CA LEU A 7 8.11 1.01 -0.79
C LEU A 7 6.86 1.35 -1.60
N MET A 8 5.74 1.64 -0.92
CA MET A 8 4.50 2.07 -1.57
C MET A 8 4.57 3.47 -2.18
N ASN A 9 5.44 4.35 -1.69
CA ASN A 9 5.67 5.67 -2.28
C ASN A 9 6.67 5.63 -3.44
N ASP A 10 7.68 4.74 -3.37
CA ASP A 10 8.67 4.53 -4.43
C ASP A 10 8.12 3.66 -5.56
N GLY A 11 7.10 2.85 -5.26
CA GLY A 11 6.41 1.99 -6.21
C GLY A 11 5.46 2.71 -7.17
N PRO A 12 4.76 1.95 -8.03
CA PRO A 12 3.88 2.51 -9.04
C PRO A 12 2.70 3.26 -8.41
N SER A 13 2.37 4.42 -8.97
CA SER A 13 1.21 5.22 -8.54
C SER A 13 -0.12 4.64 -9.04
N PHE A 14 -0.51 3.48 -8.51
CA PHE A 14 -1.80 2.87 -8.80
C PHE A 14 -2.95 3.68 -8.22
N LEU A 15 -4.03 3.87 -8.99
CA LEU A 15 -5.22 4.58 -8.54
C LEU A 15 -6.16 3.71 -7.71
N ARG A 16 -6.17 2.39 -7.96
CA ARG A 16 -7.09 1.45 -7.32
C ARG A 16 -6.39 0.70 -6.19
N PHE A 17 -7.15 0.42 -5.14
CA PHE A 17 -6.69 -0.34 -3.98
C PHE A 17 -6.23 -1.75 -4.36
N ASP A 18 -7.04 -2.49 -5.13
CA ASP A 18 -6.77 -3.88 -5.51
C ASP A 18 -5.49 -4.03 -6.34
N ASP A 19 -5.21 -3.08 -7.23
CA ASP A 19 -3.98 -3.07 -8.04
C ASP A 19 -2.73 -2.94 -7.16
N ARG A 20 -2.79 -2.13 -6.10
CA ARG A 20 -1.70 -2.01 -5.12
C ARG A 20 -1.50 -3.28 -4.31
N VAL A 21 -2.60 -3.92 -3.89
CA VAL A 21 -2.54 -5.19 -3.14
C VAL A 21 -1.93 -6.29 -3.99
N ARG A 22 -2.34 -6.41 -5.27
CA ARG A 22 -1.76 -7.39 -6.20
C ARG A 22 -0.29 -7.14 -6.46
N TRP A 23 0.10 -5.88 -6.69
CA TRP A 23 1.50 -5.53 -6.88
C TRP A 23 2.34 -5.87 -5.64
N LEU A 24 1.92 -5.42 -4.45
CA LEU A 24 2.67 -5.65 -3.22
C LEU A 24 2.76 -7.14 -2.86
N SER A 25 1.69 -7.89 -3.10
CA SER A 25 1.66 -9.35 -2.90
C SER A 25 2.57 -10.08 -3.90
N GLY A 26 2.57 -9.69 -5.17
CA GLY A 26 3.39 -10.32 -6.20
C GLY A 26 4.87 -9.98 -6.10
N GLU A 27 5.20 -8.72 -5.82
CA GLU A 27 6.58 -8.22 -5.76
C GLU A 27 7.33 -8.73 -4.53
N TYR A 28 6.65 -8.85 -3.39
CA TYR A 28 7.27 -9.23 -2.11
C TYR A 28 6.77 -10.57 -1.57
N GLU A 29 6.09 -11.37 -2.42
CA GLU A 29 5.55 -12.69 -2.09
C GLU A 29 4.70 -12.72 -0.81
N LEU A 30 4.02 -11.60 -0.50
CA LEU A 30 3.19 -11.47 0.68
C LEU A 30 1.85 -12.18 0.49
N ALA A 31 1.36 -12.80 1.57
CA ALA A 31 0.00 -13.28 1.60
C ALA A 31 -0.99 -12.14 1.31
N HIS A 32 -2.02 -12.42 0.50
CA HIS A 32 -2.99 -11.42 0.06
C HIS A 32 -3.62 -10.62 1.23
N GLY A 33 -3.94 -11.30 2.34
CA GLY A 33 -4.49 -10.65 3.53
C GLY A 33 -3.50 -9.68 4.20
N HIS A 34 -2.21 -10.02 4.20
CA HIS A 34 -1.17 -9.16 4.76
C HIS A 34 -0.93 -7.94 3.87
N ALA A 35 -0.84 -8.14 2.54
CA ALA A 35 -0.75 -7.05 1.58
C ALA A 35 -1.97 -6.12 1.68
N THR A 36 -3.17 -6.67 1.85
CA THR A 36 -4.41 -5.90 2.05
C THR A 36 -4.33 -4.99 3.28
N ALA A 37 -3.88 -5.52 4.42
CA ALA A 37 -3.75 -4.74 5.65
C ALA A 37 -2.79 -3.56 5.47
N ILE A 38 -1.62 -3.81 4.87
CA ILE A 38 -0.59 -2.78 4.62
C ILE A 38 -1.13 -1.67 3.71
N VAL A 39 -1.76 -2.02 2.59
CA VAL A 39 -2.31 -1.02 1.65
C VAL A 39 -3.43 -0.22 2.30
N HIS A 40 -4.25 -0.85 3.14
CA HIS A 40 -5.33 -0.18 3.87
C HIS A 40 -4.79 0.89 4.83
N GLU A 41 -3.78 0.54 5.64
CA GLU A 41 -3.13 1.49 6.54
C GLU A 41 -2.44 2.63 5.78
N TYR A 42 -1.80 2.32 4.64
CA TYR A 42 -1.20 3.33 3.76
C TYR A 42 -2.22 4.35 3.25
N ASP A 43 -3.37 3.88 2.76
CA ASP A 43 -4.43 4.77 2.25
C ASP A 43 -5.05 5.60 3.37
N LEU A 44 -5.25 5.03 4.57
CA LEU A 44 -5.71 5.79 5.74
C LEU A 44 -4.74 6.92 6.09
N VAL A 45 -3.44 6.63 6.21
CA VAL A 45 -2.43 7.66 6.53
C VAL A 45 -2.33 8.71 5.42
N LYS A 46 -2.41 8.30 4.15
CA LYS A 46 -2.39 9.22 3.02
C LYS A 46 -3.62 10.13 2.98
N ALA A 47 -4.80 9.60 3.31
CA ALA A 47 -6.03 10.38 3.41
C ALA A 47 -5.95 11.40 4.54
N HIS A 48 -5.45 11.01 5.72
CA HIS A 48 -5.25 11.93 6.84
C HIS A 48 -4.28 13.06 6.48
N ARG A 49 -3.20 12.78 5.74
CA ARG A 49 -2.25 13.82 5.29
C ARG A 49 -2.83 14.79 4.25
N ARG A 50 -3.85 14.39 3.49
CA ARG A 50 -4.51 15.26 2.50
C ARG A 50 -5.55 16.19 3.12
N MET A 51 -6.00 15.88 4.33
CA MET A 51 -7.04 16.62 5.07
C MET A 51 -6.46 17.65 6.06
N GLY A 52 -5.12 17.79 6.11
CA GLY A 52 -4.40 18.73 6.97
C GLY A 52 -3.78 19.89 6.22
#